data_AF-X1NBZ0-F1
#
_entry.id   AF-X1NBZ0-F1
#
_cell.length_a   1.000
_cell.length_b   1.000
_cell.length_c   1.000
_cell.angle_alpha   90.00
_cell.angle_beta   90.00
_cell.angle_gamma   90.00
#
_symmetry.space_group_name_H-M   'P 1'
#
loop_
_entity.id
_entity.type
_entity.pdbx_description
1 polymer ?
#
loop_
_entity_poly.entity_id
_entity_poly.type
_entity_poly.pdbx_seq_one_letter_code
_entity_poly.pdbx_strand_id
1 'polypeptide(L)'
;MGELLTYLEREKKKLAPCFAFIDPFGFTGFSMDILSKLLSHDKCELLITFMAGFVRRFLDELREPALDTLFGTEEWRSIRQIPDNKAKFLLEVYEKQLKEQGGAEYT
;
A
#
# COMPACT_ATOMS: atom_id res chain seq x y z
N MET A 1 -3.70 -13.55 -3.06
CA MET A 1 -2.34 -13.07 -2.78
C MET A 1 -1.97 -13.26 -1.31
N GLY A 2 -2.75 -12.73 -0.34
CA GLY A 2 -2.48 -12.94 1.08
C GLY A 2 -2.31 -14.41 1.48
N GLU A 3 -3.21 -15.29 1.05
CA GLU A 3 -3.11 -16.73 1.33
C GLU A 3 -1.84 -17.39 0.79
N LEU A 4 -1.36 -16.96 -0.38
CA LEU A 4 -0.11 -17.46 -0.97
C LEU A 4 1.09 -17.07 -0.11
N LEU A 5 1.15 -15.81 0.34
CA LEU A 5 2.23 -15.31 1.18
C LEU A 5 2.23 -16.02 2.54
N THR A 6 1.05 -16.18 3.16
CA THR A 6 0.90 -16.94 4.41
C THR A 6 1.35 -18.40 4.23
N TYR A 7 1.04 -19.02 3.09
CA TYR A 7 1.55 -20.36 2.78
C TYR A 7 3.08 -20.36 2.67
N LEU A 8 3.68 -19.44 1.93
CA LEU A 8 5.14 -19.37 1.75
C LEU A 8 5.87 -19.14 3.07
N GLU A 9 5.38 -18.24 3.91
CA GLU A 9 5.89 -17.99 5.27
C GLU A 9 5.82 -19.26 6.13
N ARG A 10 4.67 -19.93 6.16
CA ARG A 10 4.46 -21.16 6.94
C ARG A 10 5.41 -22.27 6.51
N GLU A 11 5.61 -22.44 5.20
CA GLU A 11 6.50 -23.46 4.65
C GLU A 11 7.98 -23.03 4.63
N LYS A 12 8.31 -21.82 5.14
CA LYS A 12 9.66 -21.20 5.08
C LYS A 12 10.26 -21.19 3.66
N LYS A 13 9.40 -21.01 2.65
CA LYS A 13 9.79 -20.91 1.24
C LYS A 13 9.94 -19.45 0.85
N LYS A 14 10.89 -19.19 -0.06
CA LYS A 14 11.03 -17.87 -0.69
C LYS A 14 10.17 -17.83 -1.96
N LEU A 15 9.53 -16.69 -2.20
CA LEU A 15 8.97 -16.40 -3.51
C LEU A 15 10.13 -16.36 -4.52
N ALA A 16 9.91 -16.92 -5.73
CA ALA A 16 10.84 -16.70 -6.82
C ALA A 16 10.90 -15.21 -7.18
N PRO A 17 11.96 -14.72 -7.85
CA PRO A 17 12.00 -13.34 -8.33
C PRO A 17 10.70 -12.97 -9.04
N CYS A 18 10.08 -11.88 -8.63
CA CYS A 18 8.71 -11.57 -9.00
C CYS A 18 8.56 -10.09 -9.32
N PHE A 19 8.00 -9.80 -10.49
CA PHE A 19 7.45 -8.50 -10.80
C PHE A 19 5.93 -8.59 -10.64
N ALA A 20 5.38 -7.87 -9.67
CA ALA A 20 3.94 -7.87 -9.40
C ALA A 20 3.31 -6.56 -9.85
N PHE A 21 2.36 -6.66 -10.78
CA PHE A 21 1.52 -5.55 -11.19
C PHE A 21 0.22 -5.55 -10.37
N ILE A 22 -0.03 -4.45 -9.67
CA ILE A 22 -1.15 -4.25 -8.76
C ILE A 22 -2.01 -3.11 -9.32
N ASP A 23 -3.12 -3.49 -9.96
CA ASP A 23 -4.11 -2.55 -10.51
C ASP A 23 -5.45 -2.74 -9.76
N PRO A 24 -5.68 -1.99 -8.67
CA PRO A 24 -6.85 -2.21 -7.83
C PRO A 24 -8.12 -1.56 -8.41
N PHE A 25 -9.28 -2.00 -7.91
CA PHE A 25 -10.58 -1.34 -8.11
C PHE A 25 -11.02 -0.60 -6.83
N GLY A 26 -10.15 0.24 -6.27
CA GLY A 26 -10.38 1.01 -5.06
C GLY A 26 -9.16 1.09 -4.15
N PHE A 27 -9.36 1.04 -2.83
CA PHE A 27 -8.31 1.15 -1.81
C PHE A 27 -8.23 -0.08 -0.88
N THR A 28 -8.87 -1.18 -1.24
CA THR A 28 -8.91 -2.41 -0.44
C THR A 28 -8.30 -3.60 -1.19
N GLY A 29 -7.77 -4.58 -0.46
CA GLY A 29 -7.24 -5.82 -1.03
C GLY A 29 -5.73 -5.81 -1.31
N PHE A 30 -5.06 -4.68 -1.11
CA PHE A 30 -3.62 -4.51 -1.24
C PHE A 30 -3.07 -3.64 -0.09
N SER A 31 -3.27 -4.12 1.14
CA SER A 31 -2.82 -3.40 2.34
C SER A 31 -1.29 -3.22 2.36
N MET A 32 -0.82 -2.20 3.08
CA MET A 32 0.62 -1.98 3.25
C MET A 32 1.35 -3.22 3.81
N ASP A 33 0.71 -3.98 4.70
CA ASP A 33 1.23 -5.27 5.21
C ASP A 33 1.43 -6.32 4.11
N ILE A 34 0.48 -6.45 3.17
CA ILE A 34 0.61 -7.39 2.03
C ILE A 34 1.77 -6.96 1.12
N LEU A 35 1.91 -5.65 0.87
CA LEU A 35 2.99 -5.12 0.03
C LEU A 35 4.35 -5.31 0.70
N SER A 36 4.44 -5.06 2.01
CA SER A 36 5.64 -5.31 2.82
C SER A 36 6.08 -6.77 2.74
N LYS A 37 5.14 -7.71 2.87
CA LYS A 37 5.43 -9.15 2.72
C LYS A 37 5.98 -9.49 1.34
N LEU A 38 5.43 -8.91 0.27
CA LEU A 38 5.95 -9.11 -1.09
C LEU A 38 7.38 -8.58 -1.23
N LEU A 39 7.62 -7.35 -0.78
CA LEU A 39 8.91 -6.69 -0.86
C LEU A 39 9.97 -7.32 0.07
N SER A 40 9.55 -8.05 1.10
CA SER A 40 10.46 -8.79 1.98
C SER A 40 11.17 -9.97 1.28
N HIS A 41 10.68 -10.39 0.11
CA HIS A 41 11.31 -11.44 -0.69
C HIS A 41 12.39 -10.86 -1.61
N ASP A 42 13.53 -11.56 -1.70
CA ASP A 42 14.63 -11.16 -2.57
C ASP A 42 14.16 -10.99 -4.03
N LYS A 43 14.57 -9.88 -4.68
CA LYS A 43 14.30 -9.59 -6.10
C LYS A 43 12.81 -9.51 -6.43
N CYS A 44 12.04 -8.84 -5.56
CA CYS A 44 10.65 -8.50 -5.84
C CYS A 44 10.51 -7.02 -6.19
N GLU A 45 9.76 -6.74 -7.26
CA GLU A 45 9.46 -5.41 -7.75
C GLU A 45 7.94 -5.24 -7.87
N LEU A 46 7.43 -4.07 -7.48
CA LEU A 46 6.00 -3.76 -7.53
C LEU A 46 5.74 -2.60 -8.51
N LEU A 47 4.75 -2.77 -9.38
CA LEU A 47 4.15 -1.68 -10.13
C LEU A 47 2.71 -1.51 -9.64
N ILE A 48 2.38 -0.35 -9.08
CA ILE A 48 1.07 -0.11 -8.44
C ILE A 48 0.36 1.06 -9.11
N THR A 49 -0.88 0.84 -9.55
CA THR A 49 -1.76 1.94 -9.98
C THR A 49 -2.39 2.60 -8.75
N PHE A 50 -1.86 3.74 -8.31
CA PHE A 50 -2.43 4.46 -7.16
C PHE A 50 -3.67 5.27 -7.57
N MET A 51 -4.86 4.78 -7.18
CA MET A 51 -6.15 5.41 -7.50
C MET A 51 -6.47 6.66 -6.65
N ALA A 52 -5.59 7.68 -6.68
CA ALA A 52 -5.71 8.88 -5.84
C ALA A 52 -7.08 9.58 -5.94
N GLY A 53 -7.68 9.61 -7.14
CA GLY A 53 -9.01 10.18 -7.36
C GLY A 53 -10.12 9.40 -6.64
N PHE A 54 -10.01 8.07 -6.58
CA PHE A 54 -10.94 7.21 -5.87
C PHE A 54 -10.76 7.33 -4.37
N VAL A 55 -9.52 7.26 -3.87
CA VAL A 55 -9.20 7.46 -2.44
C VAL A 55 -9.78 8.79 -1.95
N ARG A 56 -9.54 9.88 -2.68
CA ARG A 56 -10.05 11.22 -2.33
C ARG A 56 -11.57 11.29 -2.20
N ARG A 57 -12.31 10.54 -3.02
CA ARG A 57 -13.78 10.51 -2.99
C ARG A 57 -14.32 9.89 -1.70
N PHE A 58 -13.52 9.07 -1.03
CA PHE A 58 -13.93 8.23 0.10
C PHE A 58 -13.13 8.53 1.39
N LEU A 59 -12.64 9.77 1.53
CA LEU A 59 -12.00 10.27 2.76
C LEU A 59 -13.06 10.62 3.82
N ASP A 60 -13.73 9.60 4.34
CA ASP A 60 -14.75 9.71 5.38
C ASP A 60 -14.47 8.79 6.57
N GLU A 61 -15.02 9.14 7.75
CA GLU A 61 -14.79 8.43 9.02
C GLU A 61 -15.20 6.95 8.95
N LEU A 62 -16.25 6.63 8.18
CA LEU A 62 -16.70 5.24 8.03
C LEU A 62 -15.65 4.36 7.34
N ARG A 63 -14.76 4.94 6.53
CA ARG A 63 -13.75 4.24 5.74
C ARG A 63 -12.34 4.41 6.28
N GLU A 64 -12.15 5.16 7.36
CA GLU A 64 -10.86 5.34 8.03
C GLU A 64 -10.12 4.02 8.26
N PRO A 65 -10.73 2.96 8.82
CA PRO A 65 -10.01 1.70 9.09
C PRO A 65 -9.43 1.05 7.83
N ALA A 66 -10.14 1.15 6.70
CA ALA A 66 -9.67 0.62 5.43
C ALA A 66 -8.54 1.48 4.83
N LEU A 67 -8.61 2.80 5.02
CA LEU A 67 -7.56 3.73 4.60
C LEU A 67 -6.31 3.60 5.48
N ASP A 68 -6.45 3.41 6.78
CA ASP A 68 -5.32 3.10 7.67
C ASP A 68 -4.62 1.82 7.26
N THR A 69 -5.39 0.82 6.82
CA THR A 69 -4.86 -0.44 6.28
C THR A 69 -4.14 -0.26 4.93
N LEU A 70 -4.66 0.61 4.06
CA LEU A 70 -4.04 0.96 2.78
C LEU A 70 -2.70 1.68 3.01
N PHE A 71 -2.71 2.74 3.82
CA PHE A 71 -1.54 3.58 4.06
C PHE A 71 -0.57 2.95 5.06
N GLY A 72 -1.01 2.04 5.91
CA GLY A 72 -0.20 1.47 7.00
C GLY A 72 -0.04 2.42 8.21
N THR A 73 -0.71 3.56 8.19
CA THR A 73 -0.58 4.64 9.18
C THR A 73 -1.86 5.47 9.23
N GLU A 74 -2.02 6.27 10.29
CA GLU A 74 -3.09 7.26 10.41
C GLU A 74 -2.67 8.66 9.91
N GLU A 75 -1.39 8.85 9.53
CA GLU A 75 -0.83 10.15 9.12
C GLU A 75 -1.60 10.81 7.95
N TRP A 76 -2.18 9.99 7.06
CA TRP A 76 -2.98 10.47 5.92
C TRP A 76 -4.18 11.33 6.35
N ARG A 77 -4.70 11.16 7.58
CA ARG A 77 -5.83 11.93 8.11
C ARG A 77 -5.55 13.43 8.19
N SER A 78 -4.28 13.83 8.18
CA SER A 78 -3.84 15.23 8.09
C SER A 78 -4.33 15.93 6.81
N ILE A 79 -4.80 15.17 5.82
CA ILE A 79 -5.43 15.66 4.58
C ILE A 79 -6.61 16.61 4.83
N ARG A 80 -7.25 16.54 6.01
CA ARG A 80 -8.33 17.46 6.43
C ARG A 80 -7.86 18.91 6.52
N GLN A 81 -6.56 19.12 6.79
CA GLN A 81 -5.95 20.44 6.92
C GLN A 81 -5.34 20.95 5.60
N ILE A 82 -5.30 20.10 4.57
CA ILE A 82 -4.69 20.40 3.29
C ILE A 82 -5.74 21.06 2.37
N PRO A 83 -5.59 22.34 1.98
CA PRO A 83 -6.57 23.02 1.14
C PRO A 83 -6.52 22.52 -0.32
N ASP A 84 -5.32 22.41 -0.89
CA ASP A 84 -5.07 22.07 -2.29
C ASP A 84 -4.10 20.90 -2.45
N ASN A 85 -4.01 20.33 -3.65
CA ASN A 85 -3.06 19.25 -3.98
C ASN A 85 -3.19 17.98 -3.11
N LYS A 86 -4.40 17.69 -2.61
CA LYS A 86 -4.69 16.51 -1.78
C LYS A 86 -4.18 15.19 -2.38
N ALA A 87 -4.27 15.03 -3.70
CA ALA A 87 -3.79 13.82 -4.38
C ALA A 87 -2.27 13.63 -4.25
N LYS A 88 -1.51 14.73 -4.34
CA LYS A 88 -0.05 14.71 -4.17
C LYS A 88 0.31 14.35 -2.73
N PHE A 89 -0.34 14.97 -1.74
CA PHE A 89 -0.14 14.63 -0.33
C PHE A 89 -0.40 13.14 -0.06
N LEU A 90 -1.52 12.59 -0.56
CA LEU A 90 -1.83 11.17 -0.35
C LEU A 90 -0.79 10.26 -1.02
N LEU A 91 -0.31 10.62 -2.21
CA LEU A 91 0.75 9.88 -2.88
C LEU A 91 2.06 9.92 -2.07
N GLU A 92 2.46 11.09 -1.57
CA GLU A 92 3.67 11.25 -0.75
C GLU A 92 3.61 10.43 0.55
N VAL A 93 2.44 10.39 1.22
CA VAL A 93 2.23 9.52 2.38
C VAL A 93 2.38 8.05 1.98
N TYR A 94 1.78 7.65 0.87
CA TYR A 94 1.85 6.28 0.38
C TYR A 94 3.28 5.85 0.02
N GLU A 95 4.02 6.69 -0.71
CA GLU A 95 5.43 6.48 -1.06
C GLU A 95 6.33 6.40 0.17
N LYS A 96 6.12 7.30 1.15
CA LYS A 96 6.84 7.26 2.43
C LYS A 96 6.63 5.92 3.12
N GLN A 97 5.39 5.44 3.20
CA GLN A 97 5.07 4.18 3.88
C GLN A 97 5.55 2.94 3.10
N LEU A 98 5.56 2.98 1.76
CA LEU A 98 6.20 1.94 0.94
C LEU A 98 7.68 1.79 1.27
N LYS A 99 8.38 2.88 1.57
CA LYS A 99 9.79 2.84 2.00
C LYS A 99 9.95 2.40 3.45
N GLU A 100 9.24 3.05 4.37
CA GLU A 100 9.41 2.86 5.82
C GLU A 100 8.86 1.52 6.33
N GLN A 101 7.65 1.15 5.91
CA GLN A 101 6.99 -0.09 6.32
C GLN A 101 7.05 -1.16 5.23
N GLY A 102 6.88 -0.76 3.97
CA GLY A 102 6.94 -1.68 2.83
C GLY A 102 8.35 -2.23 2.55
N GLY A 103 9.41 -1.53 2.95
CA GLY A 103 10.79 -1.94 2.68
C GLY A 103 11.24 -1.69 1.23
N ALA A 104 10.53 -0.86 0.47
CA ALA A 104 10.95 -0.48 -0.88
C ALA A 104 12.22 0.38 -0.82
N GLU A 105 13.22 0.04 -1.63
CA GLU A 105 14.44 0.85 -1.75
C GLU A 105 14.19 2.15 -2.52
N TYR A 106 13.27 2.11 -3.50
CA TYR A 106 12.93 3.22 -4.39
C TYR A 106 11.42 3.30 -4.61
N THR A 107 10.92 4.53 -4.79
CA THR A 107 9.53 4.86 -5.16
C THR A 107 9.55 6.05 -6.08
#